data_AF-A0A1N6QEK5-F1
#
_entry.id   AF-A0A1N6QEK5-F1
#
_cell.length_a   1.000
_cell.length_b   1.000
_cell.length_c   1.000
_cell.angle_alpha   90.00
_cell.angle_beta   90.00
_cell.angle_gamma   90.00
#
_symmetry.space_group_name_H-M   'P 1'
#
loop_
_entity.id
_entity.type
_entity.pdbx_description
1 polymer ?
#
loop_
_entity_poly.entity_id
_entity_poly.type
_entity_poly.pdbx_seq_one_letter_code
_entity_poly.pdbx_strand_id
1 'polypeptide(L)' 'MHELSKKISLRHLQAFSTLARVNSFSKAAQELCVTQPALSASIKLLENQLGKKLFNRTTHQLERKRKSSTVLSPAMN' A
#
# COMPACT_ATOMS: atom_id res chain seq x y z
N MET A 1 -12.86 20.98 -15.91
CA MET A 1 -11.84 19.95 -16.19
C MET A 1 -11.40 19.33 -14.87
N HIS A 2 -12.03 18.23 -14.42
CA HIS A 2 -11.56 17.40 -13.31
C HIS A 2 -11.26 16.01 -13.88
N GLU A 3 -9.99 15.66 -13.95
CA GLU A 3 -9.44 14.48 -14.63
C GLU A 3 -9.72 13.20 -13.83
N LEU A 4 -10.85 12.54 -14.15
CA LEU A 4 -11.44 11.42 -13.43
C LEU A 4 -10.90 10.03 -13.81
N SER A 5 -9.61 9.87 -14.17
CA SER A 5 -9.09 8.55 -14.58
C SER A 5 -7.76 8.14 -13.94
N LYS A 6 -7.59 8.35 -12.62
CA LYS A 6 -6.63 7.55 -11.83
C LYS A 6 -7.25 6.17 -11.57
N LYS A 7 -7.21 5.28 -12.57
CA LYS A 7 -7.74 3.91 -12.46
C LYS A 7 -6.83 3.07 -11.56
N ILE A 8 -7.14 3.01 -10.27
CA ILE A 8 -6.69 1.92 -9.40
C ILE A 8 -7.32 0.64 -9.95
N SER A 9 -6.49 -0.25 -10.50
CA SER A 9 -6.98 -1.56 -10.99
C SER A 9 -7.03 -2.58 -9.86
N LEU A 10 -7.87 -3.61 -9.99
CA LEU A 10 -7.95 -4.72 -9.03
C LEU A 10 -6.58 -5.36 -8.75
N ARG A 11 -5.71 -5.42 -9.76
CA ARG A 11 -4.33 -5.91 -9.60
C ARG A 11 -3.52 -5.10 -8.58
N HIS A 12 -3.73 -3.79 -8.48
CA HIS A 12 -3.07 -2.95 -7.48
C HIS A 12 -3.57 -3.27 -6.06
N LEU A 13 -4.87 -3.49 -5.91
CA LEU A 13 -5.47 -3.86 -4.63
C LEU A 13 -5.08 -5.28 -4.20
N GLN A 14 -4.99 -6.21 -5.15
CA GLN A 14 -4.47 -7.57 -4.91
C GLN A 14 -2.99 -7.55 -4.52
N ALA A 15 -2.17 -6.75 -5.22
CA ALA A 15 -0.78 -6.52 -4.87
C ALA A 15 -0.64 -5.98 -3.44
N PHE A 16 -1.41 -4.96 -3.10
CA PHE A 16 -1.43 -4.37 -1.76
C PHE A 16 -1.88 -5.38 -0.70
N SER A 17 -3.01 -6.06 -0.90
CA SER A 17 -3.58 -7.03 0.04
C SER A 17 -2.62 -8.19 0.31
N THR A 18 -2.04 -8.74 -0.76
CA THR A 18 -1.07 -9.84 -0.67
C THR A 18 0.19 -9.38 0.08
N LEU A 19 0.74 -8.22 -0.29
CA LEU A 19 1.93 -7.68 0.35
C LEU A 19 1.69 -7.36 1.84
N ALA A 20 0.52 -6.86 2.20
CA ALA A 20 0.11 -6.61 3.58
C ALA A 20 -0.08 -7.90 4.40
N ARG A 21 -0.42 -9.02 3.75
CA ARG A 21 -0.54 -10.33 4.40
C ARG A 21 0.81 -10.99 4.65
N VAL A 22 1.69 -11.02 3.64
CA VAL A 22 2.95 -11.78 3.71
C VAL A 22 4.15 -10.97 4.19
N ASN A 23 4.03 -9.64 4.25
CA ASN A 23 5.08 -8.71 4.67
C ASN A 23 6.44 -8.97 3.99
N SER A 24 6.42 -9.39 2.72
CA SER A 24 7.61 -9.63 1.92
C SER A 24 7.32 -9.41 0.45
N PHE A 25 8.07 -8.51 -0.20
CA PHE A 25 7.95 -8.28 -1.64
C PHE A 25 8.28 -9.53 -2.46
N SER A 26 9.27 -10.32 -2.03
CA SER A 26 9.64 -11.55 -2.72
C SER A 26 8.53 -12.60 -2.63
N LYS A 27 7.99 -12.85 -1.43
CA LYS A 27 6.88 -13.81 -1.25
C LYS A 27 5.61 -13.35 -1.97
N ALA A 28 5.25 -12.08 -1.88
CA ALA A 28 4.08 -11.53 -2.56
C ALA A 28 4.21 -11.62 -4.09
N ALA A 29 5.41 -11.42 -4.64
CA ALA A 29 5.66 -11.55 -6.06
C ALA A 29 5.49 -13.00 -6.54
N GLN A 30 5.97 -13.96 -5.75
CA GLN A 30 5.77 -15.39 -6.00
C GLN A 30 4.28 -15.77 -5.96
N GLU A 31 3.54 -15.35 -4.93
CA GLU A 31 2.11 -15.67 -4.81
C GLU A 31 1.24 -15.05 -5.92
N LEU A 32 1.65 -13.90 -6.45
CA LEU A 32 0.95 -13.21 -7.55
C LEU A 32 1.47 -13.59 -8.94
N CYS A 33 2.43 -14.53 -9.02
CA CYS A 33 3.09 -14.94 -10.25
C CYS A 33 3.63 -13.75 -11.07
N VAL A 34 4.27 -12.80 -10.40
CA VAL A 34 4.92 -11.63 -11.02
C VAL A 34 6.36 -11.51 -10.55
N THR A 35 7.15 -10.67 -11.24
CA THR A 35 8.49 -10.34 -10.78
C THR A 35 8.43 -9.33 -9.63
N GLN A 36 9.40 -9.39 -8.72
CA GLN A 36 9.50 -8.44 -7.61
C GLN A 36 9.63 -6.96 -8.08
N PRO A 37 10.36 -6.64 -9.18
CA PRO A 37 10.34 -5.30 -9.77
C PRO A 37 8.96 -4.87 -10.25
N ALA A 38 8.19 -5.75 -10.91
CA ALA A 38 6.83 -5.45 -11.38
C ALA A 38 5.88 -5.18 -10.20
N LEU A 39 5.96 -5.99 -9.14
CA LEU A 39 5.20 -5.76 -7.91
C LEU A 39 5.56 -4.41 -7.27
N SER A 40 6.85 -4.10 -7.17
CA SER A 40 7.36 -2.84 -6.61
C SER A 40 6.88 -1.61 -7.39
N ALA A 41 6.83 -1.70 -8.72
CA ALA A 41 6.29 -0.66 -9.59
C ALA A 41 4.77 -0.48 -9.40
N SER A 42 4.02 -1.57 -9.31
CA SER A 42 2.58 -1.54 -9.07
C SER A 42 2.24 -0.88 -7.72
N ILE A 43 2.95 -1.24 -6.65
CA ILE A 43 2.77 -0.61 -5.34
C ILE A 43 3.13 0.89 -5.37
N LYS A 44 4.23 1.28 -6.01
CA LYS A 44 4.59 2.70 -6.19
C LYS A 44 3.49 3.48 -6.92
N LEU A 45 2.93 2.91 -7.98
CA LEU A 45 1.85 3.56 -8.72
C LEU A 45 0.62 3.75 -7.84
N LEU A 46 0.28 2.73 -7.04
CA LEU A 46 -0.81 2.82 -6.06
C LEU A 46 -0.55 3.90 -5.01
N GLU A 47 0.66 3.97 -4.44
CA GLU A 47 1.07 5.00 -3.48
C GLU A 47 0.98 6.41 -4.08
N ASN A 48 1.43 6.59 -5.32
CA ASN A 48 1.37 7.85 -6.05
C ASN A 48 -0.08 8.27 -6.33
N GLN A 49 -0.97 7.32 -6.65
CA GLN A 49 -2.38 7.63 -6.88
C GLN A 49 -3.10 8.01 -5.58
N LEU A 50 -2.74 7.38 -4.45
CA LEU A 50 -3.29 7.69 -3.14
C LEU A 50 -2.63 8.91 -2.46
N GLY A 51 -1.52 9.41 -3.03
CA GLY A 51 -0.72 10.50 -2.47
C GLY A 51 -0.09 10.16 -1.11
N LYS A 52 0.08 8.86 -0.80
CA LYS A 52 0.54 8.37 0.51
C LYS A 52 1.38 7.11 0.34
N LYS A 53 2.47 7.04 1.10
CA LYS A 53 3.22 5.79 1.26
C LYS A 53 2.39 4.79 2.06
N LEU A 54 2.15 3.63 1.48
CA LEU A 54 1.41 2.52 2.09
C LEU A 54 2.35 1.58 2.85
N PHE A 55 3.60 1.50 2.38
CA PHE A 55 4.61 0.61 2.93
C PHE A 55 5.93 1.35 3.18
N ASN A 56 6.49 1.16 4.36
CA ASN A 56 7.87 1.57 4.63
C ASN A 56 8.81 0.53 4.03
N ARG A 57 9.65 0.95 3.07
CA ARG A 57 10.70 0.11 2.47
C ARG A 57 11.86 -0.01 3.45
N THR A 58 11.66 -0.72 4.55
CA THR A 58 12.71 -1.12 5.47
C THR A 58 12.88 -2.62 5.34
N THR A 59 14.11 -3.05 5.08
CA THR A 59 14.53 -4.43 4.75
C THR A 59 14.05 -5.49 5.75
N HIS A 60 13.58 -5.11 6.93
CA HIS A 60 13.21 -6.05 7.98
C HIS A 60 11.75 -6.04 8.44
N GLN A 61 10.98 -4.97 8.23
CA GLN A 61 9.56 -4.96 8.62
C GLN A 61 8.73 -4.02 7.74
N LEU A 62 7.67 -4.59 7.15
CA LEU A 62 6.60 -3.85 6.50
C LEU A 62 5.56 -3.51 7.56
N GLU A 63 5.72 -2.36 8.22
CA GLU A 63 4.65 -1.83 9.06
C GLU A 63 3.57 -1.23 8.17
N ARG A 64 2.38 -1.84 8.17
CA ARG A 64 1.17 -1.19 7.67
C ARG A 64 0.95 0.04 8.54
N LYS A 65 1.01 1.24 7.97
CA LYS A 65 0.66 2.47 8.69
C LYS A 65 -0.82 2.41 9.09
N ARG A 66 -1.14 1.80 10.23
CA ARG A 66 -2.44 1.94 10.88
C ARG A 66 -2.56 3.40 11.23
N LYS A 67 -3.38 4.13 10.48
CA LYS A 67 -3.87 5.43 10.94
C LYS A 67 -4.84 5.11 12.07
N SER A 68 -4.33 5.00 13.30
CA SER A 68 -5.18 4.98 14.49
C SER A 68 -5.98 6.27 14.45
N SER A 69 -7.29 6.13 14.33
CA SER A 69 -8.23 7.24 14.35
C SER A 69 -8.53 7.54 15.81
N THR A 70 -8.39 8.82 16.16
CA THR A 70 -9.18 9.48 17.20
C THR A 70 -8.92 9.06 18.64
N VAL A 71 -7.84 9.63 19.22
CA VAL A 71 -7.91 10.15 20.58
C VAL A 71 -7.49 11.62 20.54
N LEU A 72 -8.29 12.43 19.85
CA LEU A 72 -8.38 13.84 20.23
C LEU A 72 -9.32 13.86 21.43
N SER A 73 -8.72 13.85 22.62
CA SER A 73 -9.32 14.49 23.78
C SER A 73 -9.11 16.01 23.61
N PRO A 74 -10.19 16.79 23.63
CA PRO A 74 -10.15 18.13 24.16
C PRO A 74 -10.95 18.16 25.46
N ALA A 75 -10.33 18.77 26.47
CA ALA A 75 -10.94 19.10 27.74
C ALA A 75 -12.23 19.95 27.58
N MET A 76 -12.97 20.02 28.69
CA MET A 76 -14.01 20.99 29.05
C MET A 76 -15.44 20.71 28.53
N ASN A 77 -16.28 20.16 29.42
CA ASN A 77 -17.48 20.81 29.93
C ASN A 77 -17.91 20.18 31.26
#